data_AF-A0A953S1D4-F1
#
_entry.id   AF-A0A953S1D4-F1
#
_cell.length_a   1.000
_cell.length_b   1.000
_cell.length_c   1.000
_cell.angle_alpha   90.00
_cell.angle_beta   90.00
_cell.angle_gamma   90.00
#
_symmetry.space_group_name_H-M   'P 1'
#
loop_
_entity.id
_entity.type
_entity.pdbx_description
1 polymer ?
#
loop_
_entity_poly.entity_id
_entity_poly.type
_entity_poly.pdbx_seq_one_letter_code
_entity_poly.pdbx_strand_id
1 'polypeptide(L)'
;MAIASGGKSESIGLDTERMVRTAVAAKGPLLSKVESFTNAARGYLLADVESQKKSNMAAFQRAYLGKRILDVTFASIEGPKPEAVVETFFVDGAGTLHDLPSPLAGHRLLVTGMTSAIKSYTDRNTGWYEQQGPETAIKNFMELEIAMEKNAVGPPISILKLDAGGAHWIEAGACPAIRN
;
A
#
# COMPACT_ATOMS: atom_id res chain seq x y z
N MET A 1 -3.17 15.24 8.73
CA MET A 1 -2.34 14.07 9.04
C MET A 1 -2.28 13.17 7.84
N ALA A 2 -1.08 12.77 7.40
CA ALA A 2 -0.92 11.72 6.40
C ALA A 2 -0.37 10.44 7.04
N ILE A 3 -0.81 9.28 6.58
CA ILE A 3 -0.36 7.97 7.09
C ILE A 3 0.08 7.13 5.91
N ALA A 4 1.13 6.33 6.10
CA ALA A 4 1.47 5.31 5.12
C ALA A 4 1.77 3.93 5.72
N SER A 5 1.45 2.90 4.95
CA SER A 5 1.78 1.49 5.22
C SER A 5 2.48 0.90 4.00
N GLY A 6 3.43 0.00 4.24
CA GLY A 6 4.23 -0.63 3.19
C GLY A 6 4.23 -2.16 3.29
N GLY A 7 4.14 -2.85 2.14
CA GLY A 7 4.39 -4.29 2.02
C GLY A 7 5.85 -4.53 1.60
N LYS A 8 6.61 -5.29 2.41
CA LYS A 8 8.07 -5.46 2.23
C LYS A 8 8.42 -6.37 1.04
N SER A 9 9.40 -5.94 0.24
CA SER A 9 10.52 -6.80 -0.17
C SER A 9 11.65 -6.58 0.83
N GLU A 10 12.17 -7.65 1.45
CA GLU A 10 13.38 -7.60 2.26
C GLU A 10 14.60 -7.41 1.36
N SER A 11 14.79 -6.20 0.85
CA SER A 11 15.97 -5.85 0.10
C SER A 11 16.79 -4.76 0.78
N ILE A 12 18.07 -4.75 0.43
CA ILE A 12 19.21 -4.32 1.23
C ILE A 12 19.04 -2.89 1.75
N GLY A 13 18.78 -2.74 3.07
CA GLY A 13 18.92 -1.46 3.77
C GLY A 13 17.87 -0.38 3.46
N LEU A 14 16.78 -0.70 2.75
CA LEU A 14 15.69 0.26 2.55
C LEU A 14 14.92 0.46 3.86
N ASP A 15 15.14 1.60 4.51
CA ASP A 15 14.34 2.03 5.66
C ASP A 15 13.07 2.75 5.18
N THR A 16 12.13 1.96 4.66
CA THR A 16 10.85 2.44 4.14
C THR A 16 10.09 3.26 5.19
N GLU A 17 10.15 2.84 6.46
CA GLU A 17 9.46 3.52 7.56
C GLU A 17 10.00 4.95 7.73
N ARG A 18 11.34 5.11 7.79
CA ARG A 18 11.95 6.44 7.87
C ARG A 18 11.63 7.30 6.66
N MET A 19 11.70 6.75 5.45
CA MET A 19 11.39 7.49 4.22
C MET A 19 9.94 7.98 4.21
N VAL A 20 9.01 7.11 4.58
CA VAL A 20 7.59 7.45 4.73
C VAL A 20 7.40 8.56 5.77
N ARG A 21 8.02 8.44 6.95
CA ARG A 21 7.92 9.46 8.00
C ARG A 21 8.45 10.81 7.52
N THR A 22 9.59 10.83 6.83
CA THR A 22 10.16 12.07 6.26
C THR A 22 9.22 12.69 5.22
N ALA A 23 8.67 11.88 4.31
CA ALA A 23 7.75 12.36 3.28
C ALA A 23 6.44 12.91 3.87
N VAL A 24 5.86 12.21 4.84
CA VAL A 24 4.61 12.60 5.52
C VAL A 24 4.77 13.89 6.33
N ALA A 25 5.96 14.11 6.91
CA ALA A 25 6.29 15.31 7.69
C ALA A 25 6.50 16.56 6.82
N ALA A 26 6.70 16.41 5.51
CA ALA A 26 6.81 17.54 4.60
C ALA A 26 5.47 18.32 4.53
N LYS A 27 5.56 19.63 4.40
CA LYS A 27 4.39 20.49 4.17
C LYS A 27 3.95 20.38 2.71
N GLY A 28 2.65 20.44 2.47
CA GLY A 28 2.08 20.50 1.13
C GLY A 28 1.01 19.42 0.86
N PRO A 29 0.46 19.39 -0.37
CA PRO A 29 -0.54 18.42 -0.78
C PRO A 29 -0.05 16.97 -0.68
N LEU A 30 -0.98 16.01 -0.57
CA LEU A 30 -0.65 14.58 -0.46
C LEU A 30 0.24 14.11 -1.62
N LEU A 31 -0.05 14.54 -2.85
CA LEU A 31 0.74 14.16 -4.03
C LEU A 31 2.20 14.62 -3.94
N SER A 32 2.48 15.82 -3.43
CA SER A 32 3.87 16.27 -3.25
C SER A 32 4.61 15.45 -2.20
N LYS A 33 3.90 14.94 -1.18
CA LYS A 33 4.48 13.99 -0.19
C LYS A 33 4.78 12.64 -0.85
N VAL A 34 3.89 12.13 -1.70
CA VAL A 34 4.11 10.91 -2.50
C VAL A 34 5.32 11.08 -3.40
N GLU A 35 5.41 12.15 -4.19
CA GLU A 35 6.56 12.43 -5.07
C GLU A 35 7.89 12.51 -4.29
N SER A 36 7.88 13.13 -3.10
CA SER A 36 9.06 13.19 -2.24
C SER A 36 9.51 11.80 -1.80
N PHE A 37 8.58 10.94 -1.42
CA PHE A 37 8.86 9.54 -1.13
C PHE A 37 9.38 8.80 -2.37
N THR A 38 8.71 8.95 -3.51
CA THR A 38 9.04 8.26 -4.76
C THR A 38 10.47 8.55 -5.19
N ASN A 39 10.86 9.84 -5.17
CA ASN A 39 12.22 10.25 -5.51
C ASN A 39 13.27 9.69 -4.55
N ALA A 40 12.97 9.63 -3.25
CA ALA A 40 13.86 9.05 -2.26
C ALA A 40 14.00 7.53 -2.41
N ALA A 41 12.90 6.81 -2.62
CA ALA A 41 12.87 5.35 -2.71
C ALA A 41 13.48 4.83 -4.01
N ARG A 42 13.25 5.51 -5.15
CA ARG A 42 13.67 5.06 -6.48
C ARG A 42 15.17 4.75 -6.55
N GLY A 43 16.01 5.61 -5.97
CA GLY A 43 17.46 5.43 -6.00
C GLY A 43 17.92 4.12 -5.34
N TYR A 44 17.35 3.79 -4.19
CA TYR A 44 17.66 2.55 -3.46
C TYR A 44 17.13 1.32 -4.19
N LEU A 45 15.86 1.37 -4.64
CA LEU A 45 15.24 0.26 -5.36
C LEU A 45 15.97 -0.04 -6.67
N LEU A 46 16.39 0.99 -7.41
CA LEU A 46 17.15 0.80 -8.64
C LEU A 46 18.50 0.15 -8.38
N ALA A 47 19.24 0.61 -7.36
CA ALA A 47 20.53 0.05 -7.02
C ALA A 47 20.43 -1.43 -6.62
N ASP A 48 19.40 -1.78 -5.86
CA ASP A 48 19.12 -3.15 -5.44
C ASP A 48 18.73 -4.06 -6.62
N VAL A 49 17.80 -3.60 -7.48
CA VAL A 49 17.42 -4.31 -8.72
C VAL A 49 18.65 -4.60 -9.59
N GLU A 50 19.49 -3.60 -9.83
CA GLU A 50 20.70 -3.75 -10.65
C GLU A 50 21.76 -4.64 -10.00
N SER A 51 21.87 -4.60 -8.67
CA SER A 51 22.75 -5.50 -7.91
C SER A 51 22.32 -6.95 -8.07
N GLN A 52 21.04 -7.26 -7.92
CA GLN A 52 20.51 -8.62 -8.06
C GLN A 52 20.65 -9.14 -9.49
N LYS A 53 20.39 -8.30 -10.51
CA LYS A 53 20.62 -8.66 -11.92
C LYS A 53 22.07 -9.10 -12.17
N LYS A 54 23.05 -8.41 -11.59
CA LYS A 54 24.47 -8.68 -11.81
C LYS A 54 24.99 -9.86 -10.99
N SER A 55 24.55 -9.98 -9.74
CA SER A 55 25.11 -10.94 -8.78
C SER A 55 24.38 -12.28 -8.76
N ASN A 56 23.06 -12.30 -8.99
CA ASN A 56 22.26 -13.51 -8.89
C ASN A 56 21.01 -13.43 -9.79
N MET A 57 21.20 -13.72 -11.09
CA MET A 57 20.12 -13.66 -12.08
C MET A 57 18.91 -14.54 -11.71
N ALA A 58 19.13 -15.72 -11.12
CA ALA A 58 18.05 -16.60 -10.71
C ALA A 58 17.21 -16.00 -9.57
N ALA A 59 17.84 -15.32 -8.61
CA ALA A 59 17.13 -14.58 -7.57
C ALA A 59 16.40 -13.37 -8.15
N PHE A 60 17.04 -12.62 -9.05
CA PHE A 60 16.42 -11.50 -9.75
C PHE A 60 15.14 -11.91 -10.48
N GLN A 61 15.20 -12.95 -11.31
CA GLN A 61 14.05 -13.47 -12.04
C GLN A 61 12.92 -13.90 -11.10
N ARG A 62 13.26 -14.51 -9.97
CA ARG A 62 12.26 -15.00 -9.00
C ARG A 62 11.63 -13.87 -8.19
N ALA A 63 12.37 -12.85 -7.79
CA ALA A 63 11.91 -11.85 -6.84
C ALA A 63 11.45 -10.54 -7.50
N TYR A 64 11.95 -10.20 -8.68
CA TYR A 64 11.73 -8.88 -9.30
C TYR A 64 11.02 -8.97 -10.64
N LEU A 65 11.48 -9.82 -11.56
CA LEU A 65 11.00 -9.79 -12.96
C LEU A 65 9.48 -9.99 -13.07
N GLY A 66 8.78 -8.99 -13.60
CA GLY A 66 7.32 -8.98 -13.72
C GLY A 66 6.57 -8.82 -12.39
N LYS A 67 7.23 -8.36 -11.32
CA LYS A 67 6.66 -8.29 -9.96
C LYS A 67 6.61 -6.88 -9.42
N ARG A 68 5.62 -6.63 -8.57
CA ARG A 68 5.61 -5.51 -7.63
C ARG A 68 6.62 -5.80 -6.53
N ILE A 69 7.43 -4.81 -6.19
CA ILE A 69 8.51 -4.94 -5.21
C ILE A 69 8.29 -4.07 -3.98
N LEU A 70 7.45 -3.03 -4.09
CA LEU A 70 7.05 -2.17 -2.99
C LEU A 70 5.72 -1.49 -3.31
N ASP A 71 4.75 -1.63 -2.42
CA ASP A 71 3.53 -0.83 -2.43
C ASP A 71 3.51 0.04 -1.17
N VAL A 72 3.22 1.34 -1.31
CA VAL A 72 3.04 2.26 -0.18
C VAL A 72 1.75 3.04 -0.34
N THR A 73 0.84 2.89 0.60
CA THR A 73 -0.44 3.62 0.59
C THR A 73 -0.32 4.89 1.41
N PHE A 74 -0.48 6.07 0.82
CA PHE A 74 -0.58 7.36 1.50
C PHE A 74 -2.05 7.78 1.61
N ALA A 75 -2.49 8.23 2.78
CA ALA A 75 -3.85 8.76 2.97
C ALA A 75 -3.83 10.06 3.77
N SER A 76 -4.74 11.01 3.46
CA SER A 76 -4.87 12.31 4.14
C SER A 76 -6.33 12.73 4.29
N ILE A 77 -6.60 13.48 5.35
CA ILE A 77 -7.89 14.15 5.65
C ILE A 77 -7.72 15.67 5.80
N GLU A 78 -6.58 16.23 5.38
CA GLU A 78 -6.27 17.66 5.53
C GLU A 78 -7.08 18.54 4.55
N GLY A 79 -7.50 17.97 3.42
CA GLY A 79 -8.30 18.64 2.42
C GLY A 79 -9.81 18.60 2.70
N PRO A 80 -10.63 19.24 1.85
CA PRO A 80 -12.09 19.23 1.98
C PRO A 80 -12.71 17.84 1.78
N LYS A 81 -11.94 16.89 1.24
CA LYS A 81 -12.31 15.48 1.07
C LYS A 81 -11.13 14.61 1.47
N PRO A 82 -11.37 13.39 1.97
CA PRO A 82 -10.31 12.40 2.14
C PRO A 82 -9.62 12.10 0.81
N GLU A 83 -8.30 11.97 0.86
CA GLU A 83 -7.44 11.64 -0.26
C GLU A 83 -6.64 10.38 0.07
N ALA A 84 -6.44 9.52 -0.92
CA ALA A 84 -5.52 8.40 -0.80
C ALA A 84 -4.83 8.14 -2.13
N VAL A 85 -3.59 7.66 -2.07
CA VAL A 85 -2.75 7.30 -3.21
C VAL A 85 -1.97 6.04 -2.85
N VAL A 86 -2.02 5.02 -3.69
CA VAL A 86 -1.08 3.89 -3.61
C VAL A 86 0.07 4.14 -4.57
N GLU A 87 1.28 4.27 -4.03
CA GLU A 87 2.50 4.29 -4.82
C GLU A 87 3.01 2.86 -4.99
N THR A 88 3.06 2.38 -6.24
CA THR A 88 3.51 1.03 -6.58
C THR A 88 4.84 1.07 -7.33
N PHE A 89 5.85 0.38 -6.84
CA PHE A 89 7.08 0.09 -7.56
C PHE A 89 7.06 -1.34 -8.09
N PHE A 90 7.38 -1.51 -9.37
CA PHE A 90 7.41 -2.82 -10.01
C PHE A 90 8.52 -2.92 -11.04
N VAL A 91 8.96 -4.15 -11.31
CA VAL A 91 9.91 -4.44 -12.38
C VAL A 91 9.16 -5.12 -13.51
N ASP A 92 9.23 -4.55 -14.72
CA ASP A 92 8.53 -5.10 -15.88
C ASP A 92 9.17 -6.39 -16.42
N GLY A 93 8.60 -6.96 -17.48
CA GLY A 93 9.13 -8.17 -18.13
C GLY A 93 10.48 -7.97 -18.85
N ALA A 94 10.89 -6.73 -19.10
CA ALA A 94 12.22 -6.39 -19.60
C ALA A 94 13.25 -6.19 -18.47
N GLY A 95 12.80 -6.27 -17.21
CA GLY A 95 13.63 -6.05 -16.03
C GLY A 95 13.78 -4.57 -15.67
N THR A 96 13.00 -3.65 -16.23
CA THR A 96 13.10 -2.22 -15.92
C THR A 96 12.25 -1.87 -14.70
N LEU A 97 12.81 -1.09 -13.78
CA LEU A 97 12.08 -0.56 -12.62
C LEU A 97 11.17 0.58 -13.05
N HIS A 98 9.92 0.52 -12.61
CA HIS A 98 8.88 1.52 -12.78
C HIS A 98 8.20 1.83 -11.46
N ASP A 99 7.52 2.96 -11.43
CA ASP A 99 6.70 3.48 -10.35
C ASP A 99 5.36 3.97 -10.93
N LEU A 100 4.30 3.79 -10.17
CA LEU A 100 2.94 4.13 -10.59
C LEU A 100 2.13 4.66 -9.39
N PRO A 101 1.83 5.98 -9.35
CA PRO A 101 0.90 6.54 -8.40
C PRO A 101 -0.54 6.23 -8.81
N SER A 102 -1.30 5.60 -7.91
CA SER A 102 -2.70 5.23 -8.11
C SER A 102 -3.60 5.99 -7.12
N PRO A 103 -4.13 7.17 -7.49
CA PRO A 103 -4.99 7.96 -6.62
C PRO A 103 -6.39 7.33 -6.48
N LEU A 104 -7.06 7.62 -5.36
CA LEU A 104 -8.43 7.17 -5.10
C LEU A 104 -9.40 7.74 -6.14
N ALA A 105 -9.17 8.97 -6.62
CA ALA A 105 -9.83 9.58 -7.79
C ALA A 105 -11.36 9.40 -7.90
N GLY A 106 -12.09 9.41 -6.78
CA GLY A 106 -13.55 9.22 -6.75
C GLY A 106 -14.02 7.77 -6.69
N HIS A 107 -13.10 6.81 -6.74
CA HIS A 107 -13.37 5.43 -6.35
C HIS A 107 -13.67 5.34 -4.85
N ARG A 108 -14.38 4.28 -4.45
CA ARG A 108 -14.74 4.00 -3.05
C ARG A 108 -13.73 3.11 -2.34
N LEU A 109 -12.83 2.49 -3.11
CA LEU A 109 -11.92 1.47 -2.65
C LEU A 109 -10.63 1.57 -3.45
N LEU A 110 -9.51 1.58 -2.74
CA LEU A 110 -8.20 1.23 -3.26
C LEU A 110 -7.74 -0.02 -2.52
N VAL A 111 -7.23 -0.99 -3.27
CA VAL A 111 -6.71 -2.23 -2.70
C VAL A 111 -5.37 -2.53 -3.34
N THR A 112 -4.41 -2.93 -2.52
CA THR A 112 -3.10 -3.39 -2.98
C THR A 112 -2.73 -4.73 -2.34
N GLY A 113 -1.72 -5.41 -2.89
CA GLY A 113 -1.38 -6.78 -2.50
C GLY A 113 -2.25 -7.84 -3.19
N MET A 114 -2.71 -8.83 -2.42
CA MET A 114 -3.62 -9.89 -2.90
C MET A 114 -5.06 -9.36 -2.92
N THR A 115 -5.68 -9.37 -4.10
CA THR A 115 -6.97 -8.68 -4.32
C THR A 115 -7.99 -9.48 -5.15
N SER A 116 -7.69 -10.74 -5.47
CA SER A 116 -8.56 -11.51 -6.39
C SER A 116 -9.92 -11.86 -5.79
N ALA A 117 -10.00 -12.10 -4.47
CA ALA A 117 -11.27 -12.38 -3.81
C ALA A 117 -12.12 -11.12 -3.74
N ILE A 118 -11.49 -9.99 -3.39
CA ILE A 118 -12.14 -8.68 -3.34
C ILE A 118 -12.66 -8.31 -4.72
N LYS A 119 -11.82 -8.43 -5.76
CA LYS A 119 -12.23 -8.14 -7.13
C LYS A 119 -13.42 -9.01 -7.55
N SER A 120 -13.35 -10.32 -7.31
CA SER A 120 -14.44 -11.23 -7.67
C SER A 120 -15.75 -10.87 -6.96
N TYR A 121 -15.67 -10.46 -5.69
CA TYR A 121 -16.83 -10.03 -4.92
C TYR A 121 -17.41 -8.71 -5.44
N THR A 122 -16.57 -7.68 -5.66
CA THR A 122 -17.04 -6.36 -6.11
C THR A 122 -17.64 -6.40 -7.52
N ASP A 123 -17.13 -7.26 -8.40
CA ASP A 123 -17.67 -7.46 -9.75
C ASP A 123 -19.09 -8.04 -9.73
N ARG A 124 -19.44 -8.79 -8.67
CA ARG A 124 -20.74 -9.49 -8.54
C ARG A 124 -21.75 -8.74 -7.65
N ASN A 125 -21.32 -7.74 -6.89
CA ASN A 125 -22.14 -7.10 -5.86
C ASN A 125 -22.12 -5.57 -5.98
N THR A 126 -22.66 -5.00 -7.04
CA THR A 126 -22.49 -3.56 -7.40
C THR A 126 -22.99 -2.54 -6.36
N GLY A 127 -23.78 -2.94 -5.36
CA GLY A 127 -24.25 -2.09 -4.24
C GLY A 127 -23.57 -2.35 -2.90
N TRP A 128 -22.46 -3.09 -2.88
CA TRP A 128 -21.80 -3.54 -1.65
C TRP A 128 -21.51 -2.39 -0.66
N TYR A 129 -21.09 -1.24 -1.17
CA TYR A 129 -20.67 -0.11 -0.34
C TYR A 129 -21.85 0.54 0.38
N GLU A 130 -22.92 0.83 -0.36
CA GLU A 130 -24.14 1.44 0.18
C GLU A 130 -24.90 0.51 1.12
N GLN A 131 -24.88 -0.80 0.84
CA GLN A 131 -25.62 -1.79 1.62
C GLN A 131 -24.95 -2.13 2.96
N GLN A 132 -23.61 -2.18 2.98
CA GLN A 132 -22.86 -2.67 4.14
C GLN A 132 -22.20 -1.54 4.95
N GLY A 133 -21.94 -0.40 4.30
CA GLY A 133 -21.06 0.63 4.82
C GLY A 133 -19.58 0.23 4.76
N PRO A 134 -18.67 1.22 4.90
CA PRO A 134 -17.24 1.02 4.67
C PRO A 134 -16.58 0.04 5.66
N GLU A 135 -16.93 0.11 6.94
CA GLU A 135 -16.30 -0.72 7.98
C GLU A 135 -16.63 -2.21 7.80
N THR A 136 -17.91 -2.53 7.60
CA THR A 136 -18.36 -3.90 7.31
C THR A 136 -17.76 -4.43 6.02
N ALA A 137 -17.72 -3.60 4.97
CA ALA A 137 -17.14 -4.00 3.69
C ALA A 137 -15.65 -4.33 3.80
N ILE A 138 -14.86 -3.50 4.48
CA ILE A 138 -13.42 -3.76 4.69
C ILE A 138 -13.20 -5.07 5.46
N LYS A 139 -13.98 -5.33 6.52
CA LYS A 139 -13.88 -6.59 7.27
C LYS A 139 -14.20 -7.80 6.39
N ASN A 140 -15.31 -7.74 5.65
CA ASN A 140 -15.69 -8.80 4.71
C ASN A 140 -14.62 -9.03 3.62
N PHE A 141 -14.02 -7.97 3.09
CA PHE A 141 -12.92 -8.06 2.13
C PHE A 141 -11.70 -8.78 2.68
N MET A 142 -11.32 -8.51 3.93
CA MET A 142 -10.22 -9.22 4.58
C MET A 142 -10.56 -10.69 4.82
N GLU A 143 -11.78 -11.00 5.26
CA GLU A 143 -12.22 -12.39 5.44
C GLU A 143 -12.22 -13.17 4.11
N LEU A 144 -12.63 -12.53 3.01
CA LEU A 144 -12.61 -13.14 1.68
C LEU A 144 -11.20 -13.49 1.21
N GLU A 145 -10.24 -12.57 1.35
CA GLU A 145 -8.84 -12.84 0.98
C GLU A 145 -8.21 -13.91 1.88
N ILE A 146 -8.47 -13.87 3.20
CA ILE A 146 -8.01 -14.89 4.15
C ILE A 146 -8.59 -16.27 3.83
N ALA A 147 -9.87 -16.34 3.45
CA ALA A 147 -10.51 -17.60 3.09
C ALA A 147 -9.91 -18.21 1.82
N MET A 148 -9.55 -17.38 0.85
CA MET A 148 -8.99 -17.80 -0.44
C MET A 148 -7.51 -18.19 -0.34
N GLU A 149 -6.71 -17.44 0.43
CA GLU A 149 -5.25 -17.60 0.51
C GLU A 149 -4.79 -17.80 1.97
N LYS A 150 -5.32 -18.83 2.64
CA LYS A 150 -5.11 -19.11 4.08
C LYS A 150 -3.65 -19.17 4.54
N ASN A 151 -2.72 -19.44 3.64
CA ASN A 151 -1.29 -19.56 3.95
C ASN A 151 -0.50 -18.27 3.70
N ALA A 152 -1.09 -17.28 3.02
CA ALA A 152 -0.41 -16.05 2.63
C ALA A 152 -0.86 -14.83 3.43
N VAL A 153 -2.12 -14.79 3.86
CA VAL A 153 -2.70 -13.70 4.67
C VAL A 153 -3.55 -14.26 5.80
N GLY A 154 -3.57 -13.58 6.95
CA GLY A 154 -4.29 -14.05 8.13
C GLY A 154 -4.21 -13.08 9.31
N PRO A 155 -4.93 -13.37 10.41
CA PRO A 155 -4.87 -12.57 11.63
C PRO A 155 -3.44 -12.49 12.22
N PRO A 156 -3.13 -11.42 12.99
CA PRO A 156 -4.02 -10.33 13.39
C PRO A 156 -4.23 -9.27 12.29
N ILE A 157 -5.48 -8.78 12.17
CA ILE A 157 -5.86 -7.73 11.21
C ILE A 157 -5.83 -6.39 11.91
N SER A 158 -5.29 -5.36 11.24
CA SER A 158 -5.31 -3.98 11.73
C SER A 158 -6.20 -3.12 10.83
N ILE A 159 -7.16 -2.43 11.42
CA ILE A 159 -8.11 -1.54 10.76
C ILE A 159 -8.01 -0.16 11.38
N LEU A 160 -7.47 0.78 10.62
CA LEU A 160 -7.37 2.18 10.99
C LEU A 160 -8.47 2.99 10.30
N LYS A 161 -9.14 3.88 11.05
CA LYS A 161 -10.07 4.87 10.50
C LYS A 161 -9.49 6.27 10.61
N LEU A 162 -9.66 7.03 9.53
CA LEU A 162 -9.34 8.45 9.45
C LEU A 162 -10.62 9.23 9.20
N ASP A 163 -10.99 10.11 10.13
CA ASP A 163 -12.15 10.99 10.00
C ASP A 163 -11.86 12.38 10.58
N ALA A 164 -12.88 13.25 10.70
CA ALA A 164 -12.71 14.61 11.21
C ALA A 164 -12.12 14.70 12.62
N GLY A 165 -12.22 13.63 13.42
CA GLY A 165 -11.59 13.53 14.74
C GLY A 165 -10.12 13.09 14.71
N GLY A 166 -9.59 12.74 13.53
CA GLY A 166 -8.24 12.24 13.34
C GLY A 166 -8.19 10.74 13.07
N ALA A 167 -7.03 10.14 13.39
CA ALA A 167 -6.80 8.71 13.23
C ALA A 167 -7.19 7.98 14.51
N HIS A 168 -7.92 6.87 14.37
CA HIS A 168 -8.20 5.97 15.49
C HIS A 168 -8.31 4.53 15.01
N TRP A 169 -7.93 3.60 15.88
CA TRP A 169 -8.04 2.17 15.61
C TRP A 169 -9.51 1.73 15.73
N ILE A 170 -10.02 1.07 14.69
CA ILE A 170 -11.22 0.23 14.79
C ILE A 170 -10.82 -1.14 15.33
N GLU A 171 -9.68 -1.65 14.85
CA GLU A 171 -9.04 -2.87 15.31
C GLU A 171 -7.52 -2.65 15.23
N ALA A 172 -6.80 -2.70 16.35
CA ALA A 172 -5.37 -2.38 16.36
C ALA A 172 -4.50 -3.54 15.84
N GLY A 173 -5.00 -4.78 15.87
CA GLY A 173 -4.25 -5.97 15.48
C GLY A 173 -2.90 -6.06 16.18
N ALA A 174 -1.82 -6.23 15.40
CA ALA A 174 -0.43 -6.21 15.89
C ALA A 174 0.20 -4.80 15.91
N CYS A 175 -0.52 -3.77 15.50
CA CYS A 175 0.03 -2.42 15.41
C CYS A 175 0.10 -1.72 16.77
N PRO A 176 1.15 -0.91 17.02
CA PRO A 176 1.24 -0.13 18.25
C PRO A 176 0.16 0.97 18.30
N ALA A 177 -0.05 1.53 19.50
CA ALA A 177 -0.94 2.67 19.68
C ALA A 177 -0.52 3.86 18.78
N ILE A 178 -1.52 4.57 18.23
CA ILE A 178 -1.29 5.78 17.43
C ILE A 178 -0.66 6.83 18.34
N ARG A 179 0.55 7.28 17.99
CA ARG A 179 1.18 8.42 18.65
C ARG A 179 0.76 9.68 17.91
N ASN A 180 0.02 10.55 18.61
CA ASN A 180 -0.37 11.88 18.14
C ASN A 180 0.83 12.82 18.07
#